data_AF-A0A7V3HV47-F1
#
_entry.id   AF-A0A7V3HV47-F1
#
_cell.length_a   1.000
_cell.length_b   1.000
_cell.length_c   1.000
_cell.angle_alpha   90.00
_cell.angle_beta   90.00
_cell.angle_gamma   90.00
#
_symmetry.space_group_name_H-M   'P 1'
#
loop_
_entity.id
_entity.type
_entity.pdbx_description
1 polymer ?
#
loop_
_entity_poly.entity_id
_entity_poly.type
_entity_poly.pdbx_seq_one_letter_code
_entity_poly.pdbx_strand_id
1 'polypeptide(L)'
;MPKNFVSLMLLSFSLLLSACGSSQSFTQEEKKFVHNLFLTQYLWYDQVASNINYQSFTTPNALIDALRVNPPDRWSFSLTSEEYDNFVNQKTEGFGFGFTPEFNIFLVRIGSPAYGKLFRGDKIISINGNLASTQALKSAKKK
;
A
#
# COMPACT_ATOMS: atom_id res chain seq x y z
N MET A 1 16.47 5.27 57.14
CA MET A 1 16.87 5.75 55.80
C MET A 1 17.58 4.58 55.12
N PRO A 2 17.13 4.08 53.96
CA PRO A 2 17.05 4.83 52.70
C PRO A 2 15.75 4.59 51.90
N LYS A 3 14.99 5.64 51.59
CA LYS A 3 13.78 5.57 50.74
C LYS A 3 14.04 6.06 49.30
N ASN A 4 15.30 6.32 48.94
CA ASN A 4 15.65 7.06 47.72
C ASN A 4 16.23 6.16 46.61
N PHE A 5 16.43 4.86 46.85
CA PHE A 5 17.02 3.96 45.84
C PHE A 5 15.99 3.41 44.85
N VAL A 6 14.73 3.25 45.27
CA VAL A 6 13.67 2.68 44.42
C VAL A 6 13.22 3.67 43.34
N SER A 7 13.27 4.98 43.62
CA SER A 7 12.82 6.01 42.67
C SER A 7 13.78 6.23 41.50
N LEU A 8 15.07 5.91 41.64
CA LEU A 8 16.06 6.09 40.57
C LEU A 8 16.05 4.93 39.55
N MET A 9 15.56 3.76 39.96
CA MET A 9 15.48 2.57 39.11
C MET A 9 14.22 2.56 38.21
N LEU A 10 13.19 3.33 38.55
CA LEU A 10 11.96 3.47 37.75
C LEU A 10 12.09 4.51 36.60
N LEU A 11 13.01 5.47 36.70
CA LEU A 11 13.23 6.46 35.65
C LEU A 11 14.10 5.94 34.49
N SER A 12 14.93 4.93 34.73
CA SER A 12 15.82 4.33 33.71
C SER A 12 15.14 3.23 32.87
N PHE A 13 14.03 2.66 33.33
CA PHE A 13 13.25 1.69 32.55
C PHE A 13 12.39 2.34 31.45
N SER A 14 12.08 3.64 31.59
CA SER A 14 11.22 4.38 30.66
C SER A 14 11.92 4.78 29.36
N LEU A 15 13.26 4.70 29.30
CA LEU A 15 14.05 5.09 28.13
C LEU A 15 14.33 3.92 27.15
N LEU A 16 13.95 2.69 27.50
CA LEU A 16 14.18 1.50 26.65
C LEU A 16 13.00 1.14 25.74
N LEU A 17 11.85 1.79 25.90
CA LEU A 17 10.62 1.47 25.14
C LEU A 17 10.45 2.27 23.84
N SER A 18 11.41 3.14 23.48
CA SER A 18 11.33 3.97 22.25
C SER A 18 11.97 3.33 21.02
N ALA A 19 12.38 2.05 21.07
CA ALA A 19 13.15 1.42 19.99
C ALA A 19 12.36 0.40 19.13
N CYS A 20 11.04 0.29 19.28
CA CYS A 20 10.23 -0.57 18.41
C CYS A 20 9.72 0.20 17.18
N GLY A 21 10.65 0.61 16.32
CA GLY A 21 10.38 1.01 14.95
C GLY A 21 11.18 0.09 14.04
N SER A 22 10.77 -1.17 13.92
CA SER A 22 11.49 -2.12 13.07
C SER A 22 11.35 -1.68 11.61
N SER A 23 12.45 -1.26 11.00
CA SER A 23 12.57 -1.25 9.55
C SER A 23 12.52 -2.72 9.11
N GLN A 24 11.39 -3.15 8.57
CA GLN A 24 11.21 -4.53 8.12
C GLN A 24 12.11 -4.76 6.89
N SER A 25 13.25 -5.42 7.11
CA SER A 25 14.18 -5.78 6.04
C SER A 25 13.66 -7.00 5.29
N PHE A 26 13.69 -6.99 3.95
CA PHE A 26 13.33 -8.15 3.13
C PHE A 26 14.41 -9.25 3.24
N THR A 27 14.13 -10.25 4.08
CA THR A 27 15.06 -11.30 4.49
C THR A 27 15.33 -12.32 3.37
N GLN A 28 16.37 -13.14 3.56
CA GLN A 28 16.72 -14.19 2.61
C GLN A 28 15.63 -15.27 2.52
N GLU A 29 14.97 -15.57 3.63
CA GLU A 29 13.89 -16.53 3.76
C GLU A 29 12.65 -16.07 3.01
N GLU A 30 12.26 -14.79 3.17
CA GLU A 30 11.14 -14.21 2.43
C GLU A 30 11.41 -14.16 0.93
N LYS A 31 12.65 -13.85 0.50
CA LYS A 31 13.05 -13.89 -0.91
C LYS A 31 12.88 -15.29 -1.51
N LYS A 32 13.32 -16.32 -0.80
CA LYS A 32 13.15 -17.72 -1.21
C LYS A 32 11.67 -18.11 -1.29
N PHE A 33 10.87 -17.67 -0.32
CA PHE A 33 9.42 -17.90 -0.32
C PHE A 33 8.75 -17.31 -1.55
N VAL A 34 9.00 -16.03 -1.85
CA VAL A 34 8.45 -15.36 -3.04
C VAL A 34 8.87 -16.06 -4.32
N HIS A 35 10.17 -16.39 -4.45
CA HIS A 35 10.66 -17.09 -5.62
C HIS A 35 10.02 -18.48 -5.79
N ASN A 36 9.86 -19.24 -4.70
CA ASN A 36 9.16 -20.53 -4.72
C ASN A 36 7.69 -20.40 -5.12
N LEU A 37 7.00 -19.34 -4.68
CA LEU A 37 5.63 -19.05 -5.12
C LEU A 37 5.58 -18.84 -6.63
N PHE A 38 6.55 -18.10 -7.19
CA PHE A 38 6.65 -17.90 -8.64
C PHE A 38 6.96 -19.20 -9.40
N LEU A 39 7.84 -20.05 -8.88
CA LEU A 39 8.18 -21.32 -9.52
C LEU A 39 7.06 -22.37 -9.48
N THR A 40 6.07 -22.22 -8.59
CA THR A 40 5.08 -23.28 -8.34
C THR A 40 3.62 -22.88 -8.56
N GLN A 41 3.26 -21.62 -8.35
CA GLN A 41 1.86 -21.16 -8.39
C GLN A 41 1.59 -20.06 -9.43
N TYR A 42 2.64 -19.50 -10.01
CA TYR A 42 2.49 -18.44 -11.01
C TYR A 42 1.93 -19.00 -12.32
N LEU A 43 1.09 -18.22 -12.98
CA LEU A 43 0.47 -18.62 -14.25
C LEU A 43 1.52 -18.99 -15.32
N TRP A 44 2.66 -18.27 -15.35
CA TRP A 44 3.77 -18.49 -16.26
C TRP A 44 5.02 -19.03 -15.53
N TYR A 45 4.81 -19.95 -14.58
CA TYR A 45 5.89 -20.51 -13.76
C TYR A 45 7.03 -21.14 -14.59
N ASP A 46 6.71 -21.64 -15.78
CA ASP A 46 7.64 -22.27 -16.74
C ASP A 46 8.66 -21.29 -17.34
N GLN A 47 8.41 -19.99 -17.25
CA GLN A 47 9.27 -18.92 -17.74
C GLN A 47 10.07 -18.24 -16.63
N VAL A 48 9.83 -18.60 -15.38
CA VAL A 48 10.52 -18.01 -14.22
C VAL A 48 11.96 -18.53 -14.16
N ALA A 49 12.92 -17.62 -13.99
CA ALA A 49 14.32 -17.99 -13.86
C ALA A 49 14.57 -18.81 -12.60
N SER A 50 14.99 -20.07 -12.73
CA SER A 50 15.22 -20.97 -11.59
C SER A 50 16.42 -20.57 -10.70
N ASN A 51 17.35 -19.76 -11.24
CA ASN A 51 18.54 -19.29 -10.54
C ASN A 51 18.62 -17.76 -10.61
N ILE A 52 18.64 -17.11 -9.44
CA ILE A 52 18.73 -15.66 -9.31
C ILE A 52 19.68 -15.26 -8.18
N ASN A 53 20.28 -14.07 -8.27
CA ASN A 53 21.05 -13.49 -7.18
C ASN A 53 20.17 -12.68 -6.23
N TYR A 54 19.78 -13.28 -5.11
CA TYR A 54 18.95 -12.63 -4.08
C TYR A 54 19.51 -11.34 -3.49
N GLN A 55 20.83 -11.12 -3.56
CA GLN A 55 21.46 -9.89 -3.06
C GLN A 55 21.12 -8.66 -3.92
N SER A 56 20.62 -8.87 -5.14
CA SER A 56 20.24 -7.78 -6.05
C SER A 56 18.88 -7.15 -5.72
N PHE A 57 18.13 -7.71 -4.77
CA PHE A 57 16.77 -7.29 -4.46
C PHE A 57 16.65 -6.86 -2.99
N THR A 58 16.35 -5.59 -2.76
CA THR A 58 16.17 -5.01 -1.42
C THR A 58 14.72 -4.93 -0.99
N THR A 59 13.77 -5.07 -1.93
CA THR A 59 12.32 -5.03 -1.65
C THR A 59 11.60 -6.21 -2.32
N PRO A 60 10.44 -6.63 -1.80
CA PRO A 60 9.64 -7.69 -2.42
C PRO A 60 9.21 -7.35 -3.84
N ASN A 61 8.77 -6.11 -4.10
CA ASN A 61 8.37 -5.67 -5.43
C ASN A 61 9.52 -5.70 -6.45
N ALA A 62 10.76 -5.37 -6.05
CA ALA A 62 11.92 -5.48 -6.96
C ALA A 62 12.20 -6.93 -7.39
N LEU A 63 12.01 -7.90 -6.48
CA LEU A 63 12.12 -9.32 -6.83
C LEU A 63 10.96 -9.77 -7.72
N ILE A 64 9.72 -9.40 -7.39
CA ILE A 64 8.52 -9.70 -8.19
C ILE A 64 8.68 -9.17 -9.62
N ASP A 65 9.15 -7.94 -9.78
CA ASP A 65 9.37 -7.30 -11.08
C ASP A 65 10.40 -8.06 -11.94
N ALA A 66 11.41 -8.67 -11.32
CA ALA A 66 12.41 -9.47 -12.01
C ALA A 66 11.95 -10.90 -12.33
N LEU A 67 11.00 -11.44 -11.56
CA LEU A 67 10.48 -12.80 -11.75
C LEU A 67 9.28 -12.86 -12.72
N ARG A 68 8.47 -11.80 -12.77
CA ARG A 68 7.28 -11.79 -13.62
C ARG A 68 7.62 -11.78 -15.11
N VAL A 69 6.78 -12.42 -15.91
CA VAL A 69 6.86 -12.32 -17.37
C VAL A 69 6.28 -10.98 -17.80
N ASN A 70 7.13 -10.08 -18.31
CA ASN A 70 6.72 -8.75 -18.76
C ASN A 70 7.12 -8.48 -20.22
N PRO A 71 6.18 -8.17 -21.11
CA PRO A 71 4.72 -8.34 -20.98
C PRO A 71 4.36 -9.84 -21.00
N PRO A 72 3.31 -10.29 -20.28
CA PRO A 72 2.05 -9.56 -20.06
C PRO A 72 1.61 -9.28 -18.61
N ASP A 73 2.40 -9.60 -17.58
CA ASP A 73 1.93 -9.53 -16.19
C ASP A 73 1.89 -8.12 -15.60
N ARG A 74 0.69 -7.70 -15.17
CA ARG A 74 0.43 -6.44 -14.44
C ARG A 74 -0.29 -6.65 -13.11
N TRP A 75 -0.44 -7.89 -12.66
CA TRP A 75 -1.29 -8.24 -11.52
C TRP A 75 -0.51 -8.81 -10.34
N SER A 76 0.72 -9.29 -10.55
CA SER A 76 1.60 -9.68 -9.46
C SER A 76 2.32 -8.47 -8.86
N PHE A 77 2.04 -8.20 -7.58
CA PHE A 77 2.69 -7.19 -6.75
C PHE A 77 2.58 -7.58 -5.27
N SER A 78 3.26 -6.82 -4.42
CA SER A 78 3.17 -6.91 -2.96
C SER A 78 2.83 -5.55 -2.37
N LEU A 79 2.15 -5.56 -1.22
CA LEU A 79 1.88 -4.39 -0.39
C LEU A 79 2.48 -4.65 0.99
N THR A 80 2.99 -3.60 1.62
CA THR A 80 3.22 -3.58 3.07
C THR A 80 1.88 -3.66 3.81
N SER A 81 1.91 -4.08 5.08
CA SER A 81 0.71 -4.08 5.92
C SER A 81 0.09 -2.69 6.02
N GLU A 82 0.91 -1.65 6.13
CA GLU A 82 0.43 -0.27 6.16
C GLU A 82 -0.24 0.15 4.84
N GLU A 83 0.37 -0.15 3.69
CA GLU A 83 -0.25 0.14 2.38
C GLU A 83 -1.58 -0.59 2.21
N TYR A 84 -1.65 -1.85 2.62
CA TYR A 84 -2.89 -2.63 2.62
C TYR A 84 -3.95 -1.99 3.54
N ASP A 85 -3.59 -1.69 4.79
CA ASP A 85 -4.49 -1.08 5.76
C ASP A 85 -4.99 0.28 5.28
N ASN A 86 -4.11 1.08 4.70
CA ASN A 86 -4.46 2.38 4.13
C ASN A 86 -5.41 2.22 2.93
N PHE A 87 -5.18 1.23 2.07
CA PHE A 87 -6.03 0.94 0.92
C PHE A 87 -7.43 0.48 1.35
N VAL A 88 -7.54 -0.53 2.23
CA VAL A 88 -8.84 -1.09 2.65
C VAL A 88 -9.65 -0.09 3.47
N ASN A 89 -8.98 0.77 4.24
CA ASN A 89 -9.62 1.82 5.03
C ASN A 89 -9.80 3.14 4.28
N GLN A 90 -9.47 3.20 2.99
CA GLN A 90 -9.60 4.40 2.14
C GLN A 90 -8.86 5.62 2.72
N LYS A 91 -7.74 5.39 3.42
CA LYS A 91 -6.94 6.47 4.04
C LYS A 91 -6.06 7.19 3.02
N THR A 92 -5.58 6.48 2.00
CA THR A 92 -4.62 7.01 1.02
C THR A 92 -5.25 7.38 -0.32
N GLU A 93 -6.42 6.84 -0.68
CA GLU A 93 -6.99 7.07 -2.01
C GLU A 93 -8.50 7.29 -2.04
N GLY A 94 -8.88 8.47 -2.56
CA GLY A 94 -10.23 8.81 -2.98
C GLY A 94 -11.20 9.13 -1.84
N PHE A 95 -12.48 9.25 -2.18
CA PHE A 95 -13.57 9.51 -1.23
C PHE A 95 -14.62 8.38 -1.24
N GLY A 96 -14.26 7.21 -1.80
CA GLY A 96 -15.11 6.03 -1.87
C GLY A 96 -16.26 6.08 -2.87
N PHE A 97 -16.09 6.79 -3.99
CA PHE A 97 -17.05 6.76 -5.11
C PHE A 97 -16.34 6.46 -6.43
N GLY A 98 -17.09 5.89 -7.38
CA GLY A 98 -16.65 5.67 -8.76
C GLY A 98 -17.42 6.56 -9.72
N PHE A 99 -16.76 7.06 -10.77
CA PHE A 99 -17.37 7.93 -11.79
C PHE A 99 -16.95 7.52 -13.20
N THR A 100 -17.81 7.80 -14.18
CA THR A 100 -17.55 7.55 -15.62
C THR A 100 -16.59 8.61 -16.19
N PRO A 101 -16.00 8.42 -17.38
CA PRO A 101 -15.17 9.46 -18.02
C PRO A 101 -15.88 10.82 -18.18
N GLU A 102 -17.22 10.82 -18.27
CA GLU A 102 -18.08 12.00 -18.35
C GLU A 102 -18.47 12.56 -16.97
N PHE A 103 -17.81 12.09 -15.90
CA PHE A 103 -17.95 12.57 -14.53
C PHE A 103 -19.30 12.26 -13.85
N ASN A 104 -20.02 11.24 -14.34
CA ASN A 104 -21.23 10.77 -13.68
C ASN A 104 -20.88 9.71 -12.62
N ILE A 105 -21.40 9.86 -11.41
CA ILE A 105 -21.17 8.92 -10.30
C ILE A 105 -21.98 7.65 -10.54
N PHE A 106 -21.31 6.49 -10.59
CA PHE A 106 -21.96 5.19 -10.79
C PHE A 106 -21.99 4.33 -9.52
N LEU A 107 -21.18 4.66 -8.52
CA LEU A 107 -21.03 3.91 -7.27
C LEU A 107 -20.66 4.86 -6.13
N VAL A 108 -21.26 4.68 -4.95
CA VAL A 108 -20.82 5.27 -3.68
C VAL A 108 -20.73 4.15 -2.66
N ARG A 109 -19.57 3.98 -2.03
CA ARG A 109 -19.34 2.94 -1.03
C ARG A 109 -19.99 3.35 0.30
N ILE A 110 -20.70 2.40 0.92
CA ILE A 110 -21.30 2.60 2.25
C ILE A 110 -20.19 2.90 3.26
N GLY A 111 -20.41 3.90 4.11
CA GLY A 111 -19.45 4.32 5.15
C GLY A 111 -18.23 5.10 4.63
N SER A 112 -18.13 5.37 3.34
CA SER A 112 -17.05 6.20 2.78
C SER A 112 -17.26 7.70 3.06
N PRO A 113 -16.22 8.54 2.90
CA PRO A 113 -16.36 9.99 3.05
C PRO A 113 -17.45 10.63 2.17
N ALA A 114 -17.74 10.04 1.00
CA ALA A 114 -18.79 10.47 0.08
C ALA A 114 -20.20 9.93 0.44
N TYR A 115 -20.30 8.94 1.32
CA TYR A 115 -21.57 8.32 1.69
C TYR A 115 -22.53 9.35 2.30
N GLY A 116 -23.73 9.46 1.72
CA GLY A 116 -24.75 10.43 2.12
C GLY A 116 -24.48 11.88 1.67
N LYS A 117 -23.36 12.14 0.97
CA LYS A 117 -23.02 13.45 0.40
C LYS A 117 -23.09 13.46 -1.12
N LEU A 118 -22.79 12.33 -1.73
CA LEU A 118 -22.90 12.07 -3.16
C LEU A 118 -23.75 10.83 -3.38
N PHE A 119 -24.43 10.79 -4.52
CA PHE A 119 -25.33 9.71 -4.90
C PHE A 119 -25.03 9.18 -6.30
N ARG A 120 -25.38 7.92 -6.53
CA ARG A 120 -25.34 7.36 -7.88
C ARG A 120 -26.27 8.17 -8.79
N GLY A 121 -25.75 8.64 -9.91
CA GLY A 121 -26.44 9.52 -10.86
C GLY A 121 -26.01 10.98 -10.79
N ASP A 122 -25.36 11.42 -9.70
CA ASP A 122 -24.84 12.78 -9.60
C ASP A 122 -23.75 13.03 -10.66
N LYS A 123 -23.66 14.27 -11.13
CA LYS A 123 -22.61 14.71 -12.06
C LYS A 123 -21.64 15.66 -11.36
N ILE A 124 -20.36 15.34 -11.41
CA ILE A 124 -19.31 16.21 -10.88
C ILE A 124 -19.10 17.35 -11.89
N ILE A 125 -19.48 18.56 -11.50
CA ILE A 125 -19.36 19.75 -12.34
C ILE A 125 -18.04 20.50 -12.11
N SER A 126 -17.45 20.41 -10.91
CA SER A 126 -16.21 21.10 -10.57
C SER A 126 -15.37 20.33 -9.55
N ILE A 127 -14.05 20.46 -9.63
CA ILE A 127 -13.07 19.89 -8.70
C ILE A 127 -12.15 21.02 -8.25
N ASN A 128 -12.10 21.30 -6.94
CA ASN A 128 -11.31 22.38 -6.35
C ASN A 128 -11.51 23.74 -7.05
N GLY A 129 -12.77 24.07 -7.38
CA GLY A 129 -13.14 25.32 -8.05
C GLY A 129 -12.90 25.37 -9.57
N ASN A 130 -12.29 24.34 -10.17
CA ASN A 130 -12.10 24.25 -11.62
C ASN A 130 -13.16 23.34 -12.25
N LEU A 131 -13.54 23.61 -13.52
CA LEU A 131 -14.44 22.73 -14.27
C LEU A 131 -13.91 21.29 -14.28
N ALA A 132 -14.80 20.32 -14.07
CA ALA A 132 -14.43 18.91 -14.05
C ALA A 132 -13.77 18.50 -15.38
N SER A 133 -12.54 17.99 -15.28
CA SER A 133 -11.75 17.52 -16.42
C SER A 133 -10.69 16.54 -15.95
N THR A 134 -10.15 15.72 -16.85
CA THR A 134 -9.05 14.80 -16.54
C THR A 134 -7.84 15.54 -15.97
N GLN A 135 -7.58 16.76 -16.44
CA GLN A 135 -6.50 17.60 -15.94
C GLN A 135 -6.77 18.07 -14.51
N ALA A 136 -7.99 18.53 -14.21
CA ALA A 136 -8.37 18.94 -12.85
C ALA A 136 -8.24 17.78 -11.84
N LEU A 137 -8.64 16.57 -12.23
CA LEU A 137 -8.44 15.36 -11.42
C LEU A 137 -6.96 15.07 -11.16
N LYS A 138 -6.12 15.10 -12.21
CA LYS A 138 -4.67 14.85 -12.08
C LYS A 138 -4.02 15.88 -11.15
N SER A 139 -4.40 17.14 -11.23
CA SER A 139 -3.91 18.20 -10.35
C SER A 139 -4.37 18.03 -8.91
N ALA A 140 -5.61 17.58 -8.68
CA ALA A 140 -6.15 17.36 -7.34
C ALA A 140 -5.48 16.19 -6.60
N LYS A 141 -5.01 15.17 -7.33
CA LYS A 141 -4.30 14.01 -6.74
C LYS A 141 -2.87 14.29 -6.29
N LYS A 142 -2.26 15.40 -6.73
CA LYS A 142 -0.85 15.74 -6.46
C LYS A 142 -0.63 16.61 -5.20
N LYS A 143 -1.71 17.01 -4.53
CA LYS A 143 -1.67 17.79 -3.29
C LYS A 143 -1.94 16.87 -2.10
#